data_AF-Q57FC5-F1
#
_entry.id   AF-Q57FC5-F1
#
_cell.length_a   1.000
_cell.length_b   1.000
_cell.length_c   1.000
_cell.angle_alpha   90.00
_cell.angle_beta   90.00
_cell.angle_gamma   90.00
#
_symmetry.space_group_name_H-M   'P 1'
#
loop_
_entity.id
_entity.type
_entity.pdbx_description
1 polymer ?
#
loop_
_entity_poly.entity_id
_entity_poly.type
_entity_poly.pdbx_seq_one_letter_code
_entity_poly.pdbx_strand_id
1 'polypeptide(L)'
;MNIHASNLDIEKFRKVYALVTGGATDGERVAAQARARKIAERAGMSLNDAVSQLDSQPKPKPANFFEGFADWMEEKEPGYKAKRAREVVEREQRYASRRAEILKQFGTAKAFLDPTPNERLILKAAEPFIAELGEPYEDACGTWRRPISSFAGVHSHFFNLDDVDPEAIMAIKAAIPFPETIRGAFEELKVWDKLNDDRAHFYGHHEYYYELPVELRIELLREVMRTQPVTSWGDLEARFHYKSYAWQRQWIDPKDFDDPEWSRLFDDVRILRALAEKPFREPVQNGRRTNAEKRSAVLSMLDTNPELSDREICRRVGVSPQTVGNWRRRRNDRLSQP
;
A
#
# COMPACT_ATOMS: atom_id res chain seq x y z
N MET A 1 -38.32 22.83 1.08
CA MET A 1 -37.92 23.90 2.02
C MET A 1 -37.58 23.22 3.34
N ASN A 2 -36.34 22.73 3.49
CA ASN A 2 -35.93 21.99 4.68
C ASN A 2 -35.46 22.99 5.74
N ILE A 3 -36.28 23.18 6.77
CA ILE A 3 -35.94 23.99 7.94
C ILE A 3 -34.91 23.18 8.73
N HIS A 4 -33.64 23.56 8.66
CA HIS A 4 -32.63 23.06 9.57
C HIS A 4 -33.06 23.41 11.00
N ALA A 5 -33.38 22.41 11.81
CA ALA A 5 -33.45 22.57 13.25
C ALA A 5 -32.04 22.89 13.74
N SER A 6 -31.70 24.16 13.87
CA SER A 6 -30.48 24.59 14.55
C SER A 6 -30.63 24.24 16.02
N ASN A 7 -29.93 23.20 16.47
CA ASN A 7 -29.94 22.78 17.87
C ASN A 7 -29.42 23.93 18.75
N LEU A 8 -30.20 24.31 19.77
CA LEU A 8 -29.77 25.23 20.80
C LEU A 8 -28.54 24.66 21.51
N ASP A 9 -27.45 25.42 21.58
CA ASP A 9 -26.29 25.09 22.41
C ASP A 9 -26.67 25.31 23.90
N ILE A 10 -27.25 24.27 24.51
CA ILE A 10 -27.83 24.31 25.85
C ILE A 10 -26.78 24.67 26.91
N GLU A 11 -25.53 24.24 26.77
CA GLU A 11 -24.48 24.55 27.75
C GLU A 11 -24.06 26.01 27.70
N LYS A 12 -23.85 26.55 26.49
CA LYS A 12 -23.56 27.97 26.30
C LYS A 12 -24.72 28.84 26.74
N PHE A 13 -25.95 28.44 26.40
CA PHE A 13 -27.15 29.14 26.83
C PHE A 13 -27.30 29.12 28.36
N ARG A 14 -27.08 27.98 29.03
CA ARG A 14 -27.10 27.84 30.49
C ARG A 14 -26.12 28.78 31.18
N LYS A 15 -24.88 28.86 30.69
CA LYS A 15 -23.85 29.76 31.24
C LYS A 15 -24.23 31.23 31.09
N VAL A 16 -24.75 31.63 29.93
CA VAL A 16 -25.19 33.01 29.70
C VAL A 16 -26.42 33.34 30.54
N TYR A 17 -27.38 32.42 30.65
CA TYR A 17 -28.61 32.62 31.42
C TYR A 17 -28.37 32.69 32.94
N ALA A 18 -27.36 31.97 33.46
CA ALA A 18 -26.93 32.12 34.84
C ALA A 18 -26.45 33.55 35.18
N LEU A 19 -25.91 34.29 34.21
CA LEU A 19 -25.53 35.71 34.39
C LEU A 19 -26.75 36.65 34.30
N VAL A 20 -27.83 36.23 33.66
CA VAL A 20 -29.12 36.96 33.64
C VAL A 20 -29.74 36.96 35.03
N THR A 21 -29.71 35.81 35.71
CA THR A 21 -30.31 35.64 37.04
C THR A 21 -29.37 36.02 38.19
N GLY A 22 -28.05 35.83 38.02
CA GLY A 22 -27.04 35.98 39.07
C GLY A 22 -26.01 37.08 38.85
N GLY A 23 -26.13 37.92 37.82
CA GLY A 23 -25.19 39.02 37.56
C GLY A 23 -25.08 40.00 38.73
N ALA A 24 -23.88 40.55 38.96
CA ALA A 24 -23.57 41.38 40.11
C ALA A 24 -24.09 42.82 39.97
N THR A 25 -24.23 43.30 38.72
CA THR A 25 -24.77 44.63 38.40
C THR A 25 -25.94 44.56 37.43
N ASP A 26 -26.79 45.57 37.42
CA ASP A 26 -27.93 45.64 36.49
C ASP A 26 -27.48 45.74 35.02
N GLY A 27 -26.35 46.40 34.75
CA GLY A 27 -25.75 46.46 33.42
C GLY A 27 -25.31 45.08 32.90
N GLU A 28 -24.74 44.24 33.77
CA GLU A 28 -24.36 42.86 33.42
C GLU A 28 -25.58 41.99 33.11
N ARG A 29 -26.65 42.10 33.91
CA ARG A 29 -27.90 41.35 33.68
C ARG A 29 -28.54 41.71 32.35
N VAL A 30 -28.60 43.00 32.01
CA VAL A 30 -29.16 43.50 30.74
C VAL A 30 -28.32 43.01 29.55
N ALA A 31 -26.99 43.08 29.64
CA ALA A 31 -26.09 42.59 28.60
C ALA A 31 -26.20 41.06 28.42
N ALA A 32 -26.29 40.31 29.51
CA ALA A 32 -26.50 38.87 29.50
C ALA A 32 -27.85 38.51 28.89
N GLN A 33 -28.92 39.26 29.17
CA GLN A 33 -30.25 39.04 28.63
C GLN A 33 -30.28 39.25 27.11
N ALA A 34 -29.65 40.32 26.62
CA ALA A 34 -29.49 40.57 25.19
C ALA A 34 -28.70 39.45 24.49
N ARG A 35 -27.68 38.91 25.16
CA ARG A 35 -26.86 37.81 24.62
C ARG A 35 -27.61 36.47 24.63
N ALA A 36 -28.36 36.18 25.69
CA ALA A 36 -29.22 34.99 25.77
C ALA A 36 -30.28 35.00 24.66
N ARG A 37 -30.90 36.17 24.40
CA ARG A 37 -31.89 36.34 23.33
C ARG A 37 -31.32 36.01 21.95
N LYS A 38 -30.13 36.52 21.63
CA LYS A 38 -29.44 36.22 20.36
C LYS A 38 -29.11 34.73 20.19
N ILE A 39 -28.78 34.04 21.29
CA ILE A 39 -28.50 32.60 21.26
C ILE A 39 -29.80 31.82 20.96
N ALA A 40 -30.91 32.19 21.60
CA ALA A 40 -32.22 31.58 21.33
C ALA A 40 -32.72 31.86 19.89
N GLU A 41 -32.62 33.11 19.42
CA GLU A 41 -33.02 33.51 18.07
C GLU A 41 -32.23 32.77 16.99
N ARG A 42 -30.93 32.59 17.19
CA ARG A 42 -30.07 31.81 16.27
C ARG A 42 -30.46 30.33 16.23
N ALA A 43 -31.09 29.83 17.29
CA ALA A 43 -31.65 28.48 17.37
C ALA A 43 -33.10 28.41 16.83
N GLY A 44 -33.67 29.52 16.35
CA GLY A 44 -35.06 29.61 15.90
C GLY A 44 -36.10 29.56 17.03
N MET A 45 -35.70 29.88 18.27
CA MET A 45 -36.53 29.77 19.47
C MET A 45 -36.77 31.13 20.12
N SER A 46 -37.89 31.27 20.84
CA SER A 46 -38.05 32.40 21.75
C SER A 46 -37.13 32.23 22.98
N LEU A 47 -36.82 33.34 23.66
CA LEU A 47 -36.02 33.28 24.90
C LEU A 47 -36.70 32.37 25.94
N ASN A 48 -38.02 32.40 26.05
CA ASN A 48 -38.76 31.58 27.02
C ASN A 48 -38.70 30.09 26.68
N ASP A 49 -38.78 29.74 25.39
CA ASP A 49 -38.66 28.34 24.94
C ASP A 49 -37.24 27.80 25.18
N ALA A 50 -36.22 28.65 25.00
CA ALA A 50 -34.84 28.28 25.29
C ALA A 50 -34.60 28.10 26.81
N VAL A 51 -35.25 28.91 27.65
CA VAL A 51 -35.21 28.77 29.12
C VAL A 51 -35.90 27.48 29.57
N SER A 52 -37.06 27.13 29.00
CA SER A 52 -37.75 25.88 29.37
C SER A 52 -36.94 24.62 29.02
N GLN A 53 -35.99 24.72 28.08
CA GLN A 53 -35.06 23.63 27.77
C GLN A 53 -33.92 23.49 28.79
N LEU A 54 -33.64 24.49 29.64
CA LEU A 54 -32.64 24.38 30.71
C LEU A 54 -33.03 23.34 31.76
N ASP A 55 -34.34 23.18 31.99
CA ASP A 55 -34.92 22.23 32.95
C ASP A 55 -35.11 20.83 32.34
N SER A 56 -34.90 20.68 31.04
CA SER A 56 -34.96 19.37 30.39
C SER A 56 -33.74 18.53 30.79
N GLN A 57 -33.98 17.34 31.33
CA GLN A 57 -32.94 16.36 31.61
C GLN A 57 -32.11 16.14 30.33
N PRO A 58 -30.76 16.14 30.41
CA PRO A 58 -29.93 15.86 29.25
C PRO A 58 -30.40 14.54 28.64
N LYS A 59 -30.72 14.55 27.35
CA LYS A 59 -31.10 13.32 26.63
C LYS A 59 -30.03 12.27 26.95
N PRO A 60 -30.41 11.06 27.41
CA PRO A 60 -29.44 10.02 27.72
C PRO A 60 -28.56 9.85 26.49
N LYS A 61 -27.24 9.96 26.69
CA LYS A 61 -26.29 9.66 25.62
C LYS A 61 -26.64 8.25 25.11
N PRO A 62 -26.73 8.04 23.79
CA PRO A 62 -26.93 6.69 23.28
C PRO A 62 -25.83 5.82 23.87
N ALA A 63 -26.22 4.71 24.52
CA ALA A 63 -25.28 3.78 25.14
C ALA A 63 -24.24 3.40 24.07
N ASN A 64 -22.98 3.73 24.32
CA ASN A 64 -21.93 3.36 23.40
C ASN A 64 -21.75 1.85 23.56
N PHE A 65 -21.99 1.09 22.49
CA PHE A 65 -21.86 -0.38 22.52
C PHE A 65 -20.48 -0.85 23.00
N PHE A 66 -19.46 0.00 22.91
CA PHE A 66 -18.09 -0.26 23.34
C PHE A 66 -17.75 0.23 24.77
N GLU A 67 -18.71 0.83 25.47
CA GLU A 67 -18.52 1.27 26.86
C GLU A 67 -18.29 0.04 27.76
N GLY A 68 -17.18 0.03 28.51
CA GLY A 68 -16.76 -1.12 29.31
C GLY A 68 -15.99 -2.21 28.54
N PHE A 69 -15.72 -2.06 27.24
CA PHE A 69 -14.94 -3.06 26.47
C PHE A 69 -13.54 -3.28 27.06
N ALA A 70 -12.85 -2.21 27.44
CA ALA A 70 -11.53 -2.31 28.05
C ALA A 70 -11.56 -2.97 29.43
N ASP A 71 -12.63 -2.78 30.20
CA ASP A 71 -12.86 -3.45 31.49
C ASP A 71 -13.12 -4.95 31.27
N TRP A 72 -13.99 -5.28 30.32
CA TRP A 72 -14.25 -6.66 29.92
C TRP A 72 -13.00 -7.40 29.42
N MET A 73 -12.17 -6.74 28.61
CA MET A 73 -10.88 -7.30 28.18
C MET A 73 -9.90 -7.46 29.34
N GLU A 74 -9.88 -6.54 30.30
CA GLU A 74 -9.02 -6.66 31.49
C GLU A 74 -9.46 -7.84 32.38
N GLU A 75 -10.76 -8.11 32.49
CA GLU A 75 -11.27 -9.30 33.18
C GLU A 75 -10.91 -10.60 32.46
N LYS A 76 -10.91 -10.61 31.11
CA LYS A 76 -10.57 -11.78 30.28
C LYS A 76 -9.08 -12.02 30.14
N GLU A 77 -8.29 -10.95 30.00
CA GLU A 77 -6.85 -10.94 29.81
C GLU A 77 -6.24 -9.91 30.79
N PRO A 78 -5.95 -10.33 32.03
CA PRO A 78 -5.33 -9.44 33.02
C PRO A 78 -4.03 -8.81 32.49
N GLY A 79 -3.93 -7.48 32.59
CA GLY A 79 -2.83 -6.69 32.03
C GLY A 79 -3.11 -6.12 30.63
N TYR A 80 -4.27 -6.37 30.02
CA TYR A 80 -4.66 -5.84 28.72
C TYR A 80 -4.51 -4.31 28.64
N LYS A 81 -5.07 -3.57 29.60
CA LYS A 81 -4.99 -2.10 29.64
C LYS A 81 -3.56 -1.61 29.77
N ALA A 82 -2.76 -2.27 30.62
CA ALA A 82 -1.35 -1.92 30.80
C ALA A 82 -0.54 -2.16 29.51
N LYS A 83 -0.81 -3.27 28.81
CA LYS A 83 -0.21 -3.55 27.50
C LYS A 83 -0.60 -2.51 26.45
N ARG A 84 -1.90 -2.18 26.34
CA ARG A 84 -2.39 -1.15 25.40
C ARG A 84 -1.81 0.23 25.70
N ALA A 85 -1.68 0.60 26.97
CA ALA A 85 -1.05 1.86 27.36
C ALA A 85 0.42 1.91 26.95
N ARG A 86 1.17 0.81 27.11
CA ARG A 86 2.56 0.69 26.63
C ARG A 86 2.65 0.82 25.11
N GLU A 87 1.80 0.11 24.37
CA GLU A 87 1.75 0.17 22.89
C GLU A 87 1.52 1.61 22.39
N VAL A 88 0.62 2.37 23.03
CA VAL A 88 0.37 3.78 22.70
C VAL A 88 1.60 4.64 22.97
N VAL A 89 2.25 4.48 24.14
CA VAL A 89 3.45 5.24 24.49
C VAL A 89 4.60 4.93 23.53
N GLU A 90 4.84 3.66 23.23
CA GLU A 90 5.88 3.24 22.28
C GLU A 90 5.62 3.79 20.88
N ARG A 91 4.35 3.82 20.45
CA ARG A 91 3.96 4.39 19.16
C ARG A 91 4.21 5.90 19.11
N GLU A 92 3.81 6.64 20.14
CA GLU A 92 4.08 8.07 20.23
C GLU A 92 5.58 8.37 20.25
N GLN A 93 6.39 7.55 20.91
CA GLN A 93 7.85 7.67 20.88
C GLN A 93 8.41 7.46 19.47
N ARG A 94 7.92 6.45 18.72
CA ARG A 94 8.30 6.25 17.31
C ARG A 94 7.94 7.47 16.46
N TYR A 95 6.72 7.98 16.57
CA TYR A 95 6.27 9.15 15.82
C TYR A 95 7.04 10.41 16.19
N ALA A 96 7.32 10.64 17.47
CA ALA A 96 8.13 11.76 17.92
C ALA A 96 9.57 11.68 17.39
N SER A 97 10.16 10.48 17.40
CA SER A 97 11.50 10.25 16.84
C SER A 97 11.51 10.54 15.33
N ARG A 98 10.51 10.05 14.60
CA ARG A 98 10.38 10.28 13.17
C ARG A 98 10.18 11.75 12.82
N ARG A 99 9.32 12.48 13.55
CA ARG A 99 9.17 13.94 13.42
C ARG A 99 10.50 14.67 13.65
N ALA A 100 11.26 14.27 14.68
CA ALA A 100 12.55 14.89 14.97
C ALA A 100 13.58 14.69 13.84
N GLU A 101 13.62 13.50 13.22
CA GLU A 101 14.45 13.23 12.05
C GLU A 101 14.07 14.10 10.85
N ILE A 102 12.78 14.22 10.57
CA ILE A 102 12.26 15.06 9.48
C ILE A 102 12.64 16.52 9.73
N LEU A 103 12.40 17.03 10.94
CA LEU A 103 12.75 18.42 11.29
C LEU A 103 14.26 18.67 11.22
N LYS A 104 15.10 17.68 11.54
CA LYS A 104 16.54 17.77 11.35
C LYS A 104 16.92 17.90 9.87
N GLN A 105 16.22 17.21 8.97
CA GLN A 105 16.50 17.24 7.53
C GLN A 105 15.98 18.50 6.84
N PHE A 106 14.76 18.94 7.17
CA PHE A 106 14.06 20.01 6.47
C PHE A 106 14.06 21.35 7.23
N GLY A 107 14.55 21.36 8.47
CA GLY A 107 14.65 22.54 9.34
C GLY A 107 13.32 22.92 10.00
N THR A 108 12.24 23.04 9.22
CA THR A 108 10.92 23.43 9.73
C THR A 108 9.82 22.49 9.21
N ALA A 109 8.75 22.36 9.99
CA ALA A 109 7.56 21.61 9.57
C ALA A 109 6.96 22.21 8.29
N LYS A 110 6.97 23.56 8.15
CA LYS A 110 6.49 24.25 6.96
C LYS A 110 7.26 23.85 5.71
N ALA A 111 8.59 23.83 5.76
CA ALA A 111 9.43 23.47 4.62
C ALA A 111 9.19 22.02 4.15
N PHE A 112 8.75 21.14 5.04
CA PHE A 112 8.41 19.74 4.72
C PHE A 112 6.95 19.55 4.26
N LEU A 113 6.01 20.25 4.89
CA LEU A 113 4.57 20.15 4.59
C LEU A 113 4.16 20.94 3.35
N ASP A 114 4.92 21.96 2.97
CA ASP A 114 4.66 22.66 1.71
C ASP A 114 4.79 21.72 0.50
N PRO A 115 4.00 21.95 -0.57
CA PRO A 115 4.04 21.13 -1.77
C PRO A 115 5.46 21.03 -2.33
N THR A 116 5.91 19.82 -2.61
CA THR A 116 7.19 19.52 -3.28
C THR A 116 7.21 20.05 -4.72
N PRO A 117 8.38 20.10 -5.40
CA PRO A 117 8.44 20.48 -6.81
C PRO A 117 7.48 19.67 -7.70
N ASN A 118 7.36 18.36 -7.47
CA ASN A 118 6.47 17.48 -8.25
C ASN A 118 5.00 17.79 -7.94
N GLU A 119 4.62 17.96 -6.68
CA GLU A 119 3.25 18.35 -6.31
C GLU A 119 2.87 19.69 -6.96
N ARG A 120 3.78 20.68 -6.97
CA ARG A 120 3.51 21.97 -7.63
C ARG A 120 3.29 21.84 -9.14
N LEU A 121 4.02 20.96 -9.82
CA LEU A 121 3.82 20.71 -11.25
C LEU A 121 2.47 20.04 -11.52
N ILE A 122 2.09 19.07 -10.69
CA ILE A 122 0.78 18.39 -10.76
C ILE A 122 -0.35 19.39 -10.50
N LEU A 123 -0.26 20.18 -9.42
CA LEU A 123 -1.25 21.19 -9.07
C LEU A 123 -1.40 22.24 -10.18
N LYS A 124 -0.30 22.66 -10.81
CA LYS A 124 -0.33 23.58 -11.95
C LYS A 124 -1.04 22.97 -13.17
N ALA A 125 -0.77 21.71 -13.48
CA ALA A 125 -1.45 21.01 -14.58
C ALA A 125 -2.94 20.80 -14.32
N ALA A 126 -3.33 20.76 -13.04
CA ALA A 126 -4.71 20.58 -12.60
C ALA A 126 -5.57 21.84 -12.68
N GLU A 127 -4.97 23.03 -12.70
CA GLU A 127 -5.67 24.34 -12.63
C GLU A 127 -6.91 24.44 -13.54
N PRO A 128 -6.89 23.99 -14.81
CA PRO A 128 -8.06 24.10 -15.70
C PRO A 128 -9.26 23.24 -15.29
N PHE A 129 -9.04 22.22 -14.45
CA PHE A 129 -10.05 21.22 -14.08
C PHE A 129 -10.53 21.37 -12.64
N ILE A 130 -10.06 22.39 -11.90
CA ILE A 130 -10.54 22.69 -10.56
C ILE A 130 -11.92 23.34 -10.67
N ALA A 131 -12.93 22.66 -10.12
CA ALA A 131 -14.30 23.17 -10.10
C ALA A 131 -14.58 23.98 -8.84
N GLU A 132 -14.10 23.50 -7.68
CA GLU A 132 -14.41 24.11 -6.39
C GLU A 132 -13.23 24.05 -5.42
N LEU A 133 -13.09 25.10 -4.63
CA LEU A 133 -12.20 25.16 -3.47
C LEU A 133 -13.03 25.02 -2.20
N GLY A 134 -12.51 24.26 -1.25
CA GLY A 134 -13.12 24.06 0.06
C GLY A 134 -12.85 25.21 1.03
N GLU A 135 -13.39 25.05 2.24
CA GLU A 135 -13.16 25.98 3.33
C GLU A 135 -11.68 26.04 3.72
N PRO A 136 -11.12 27.24 3.95
CA PRO A 136 -9.77 27.37 4.45
C PRO A 136 -9.59 26.65 5.79
N TYR A 137 -8.43 26.01 5.98
CA TYR A 137 -8.04 25.43 7.25
C TYR A 137 -6.60 25.81 7.60
N GLU A 138 -6.29 25.79 8.90
CA GLU A 138 -4.93 25.95 9.39
C GLU A 138 -4.26 24.57 9.46
N ASP A 139 -3.17 24.41 8.71
CA ASP A 139 -2.40 23.18 8.63
C ASP A 139 -1.51 22.96 9.89
N ALA A 140 -0.94 21.78 10.06
CA ALA A 140 -0.09 21.39 11.20
C ALA A 140 1.14 22.29 11.44
N CYS A 141 1.53 23.10 10.45
CA CYS A 141 2.59 24.12 10.56
C CYS A 141 2.07 25.56 10.76
N GLY A 142 0.78 25.75 11.01
CA GLY A 142 0.15 27.07 11.15
C GLY A 142 -0.08 27.81 9.82
N THR A 143 0.08 27.12 8.69
CA THR A 143 -0.15 27.71 7.37
C THR A 143 -1.62 27.57 7.00
N TRP A 144 -2.28 28.68 6.66
CA TRP A 144 -3.63 28.64 6.10
C TRP A 144 -3.60 28.10 4.67
N ARG A 145 -4.33 27.00 4.45
CA ARG A 145 -4.46 26.33 3.14
C ARG A 145 -5.92 26.34 2.71
N ARG A 146 -6.14 26.25 1.39
CA ARG A 146 -7.46 26.03 0.80
C ARG A 146 -7.41 24.73 0.01
N PRO A 147 -8.15 23.69 0.44
CA PRO A 147 -8.16 22.41 -0.26
C PRO A 147 -8.96 22.52 -1.55
N ILE A 148 -8.66 21.68 -2.53
CA ILE A 148 -9.48 21.51 -3.72
C ILE A 148 -10.61 20.53 -3.37
N SER A 149 -11.84 21.02 -3.23
CA SER A 149 -13.00 20.21 -2.85
C SER A 149 -13.64 19.50 -4.04
N SER A 150 -13.46 20.02 -5.25
CA SER A 150 -13.87 19.36 -6.49
C SER A 150 -12.89 19.59 -7.63
N PHE A 151 -12.56 18.52 -8.34
CA PHE A 151 -11.59 18.48 -9.43
C PHE A 151 -12.01 17.43 -10.45
N ALA A 152 -12.04 17.78 -11.74
CA ALA A 152 -12.20 16.83 -12.85
C ALA A 152 -13.38 15.83 -12.71
N GLY A 153 -14.51 16.27 -12.13
CA GLY A 153 -15.70 15.43 -11.91
C GLY A 153 -15.73 14.66 -10.58
N VAL A 154 -14.68 14.73 -9.77
CA VAL A 154 -14.62 14.08 -8.44
C VAL A 154 -14.70 15.08 -7.29
N HIS A 155 -15.18 14.59 -6.13
CA HIS A 155 -15.52 15.40 -4.94
C HIS A 155 -15.00 14.78 -3.62
N SER A 156 -14.18 13.74 -3.72
CA SER A 156 -13.72 12.90 -2.62
C SER A 156 -12.37 12.32 -2.97
N HIS A 157 -11.56 11.96 -1.97
CA HIS A 157 -10.32 11.20 -2.15
C HIS A 157 -10.56 9.73 -2.53
N PHE A 158 -11.82 9.27 -2.46
CA PHE A 158 -12.24 7.94 -2.90
C PHE A 158 -13.07 8.08 -4.18
N PHE A 159 -12.46 7.82 -5.33
CA PHE A 159 -13.08 7.91 -6.64
C PHE A 159 -12.62 6.78 -7.56
N ASN A 160 -13.41 6.48 -8.60
CA ASN A 160 -12.97 5.59 -9.68
C ASN A 160 -12.35 6.42 -10.80
N LEU A 161 -11.37 5.86 -11.51
CA LEU A 161 -10.76 6.54 -12.65
C LEU A 161 -11.75 6.79 -13.80
N ASP A 162 -12.79 5.96 -13.92
CA ASP A 162 -13.86 6.12 -14.91
C ASP A 162 -14.73 7.36 -14.66
N ASP A 163 -14.72 7.91 -13.43
CA ASP A 163 -15.47 9.10 -13.05
C ASP A 163 -14.69 10.40 -13.30
N VAL A 164 -13.40 10.29 -13.69
CA VAL A 164 -12.49 11.43 -13.86
C VAL A 164 -12.46 11.89 -15.31
N ASP A 165 -12.49 13.21 -15.53
CA ASP A 165 -12.30 13.80 -16.85
C ASP A 165 -11.04 13.25 -17.55
N PRO A 166 -11.16 12.62 -18.74
CA PRO A 166 -10.02 12.08 -19.48
C PRO A 166 -8.94 13.12 -19.83
N GLU A 167 -9.33 14.38 -20.07
CA GLU A 167 -8.37 15.46 -20.34
C GLU A 167 -7.55 15.79 -19.09
N ALA A 168 -8.17 15.73 -17.90
CA ALA A 168 -7.47 15.89 -16.63
C ALA A 168 -6.48 14.74 -16.40
N ILE A 169 -6.87 13.49 -16.69
CA ILE A 169 -5.95 12.34 -16.63
C ILE A 169 -4.72 12.59 -17.50
N MET A 170 -4.92 13.03 -18.75
CA MET A 170 -3.81 13.34 -19.66
C MET A 170 -2.92 14.46 -19.12
N ALA A 171 -3.50 15.53 -18.60
CA ALA A 171 -2.76 16.65 -18.02
C ALA A 171 -1.91 16.23 -16.82
N ILE A 172 -2.48 15.43 -15.90
CA ILE A 172 -1.76 14.93 -14.73
C ILE A 172 -0.63 13.96 -15.12
N LYS A 173 -0.85 13.09 -16.12
CA LYS A 173 0.21 12.21 -16.64
C LYS A 173 1.34 13.00 -17.32
N ALA A 174 1.05 14.16 -17.89
CA ALA A 174 2.04 15.01 -18.55
C ALA A 174 2.78 15.98 -17.60
N ALA A 175 2.25 16.22 -16.39
CA ALA A 175 2.79 17.19 -15.44
C ALA A 175 4.23 16.89 -14.99
N ILE A 176 4.54 15.60 -14.83
CA ILE A 176 5.86 15.04 -14.56
C ILE A 176 6.01 13.75 -15.38
N PRO A 177 7.22 13.31 -15.76
CA PRO A 177 7.40 12.07 -16.52
C PRO A 177 6.65 10.90 -15.89
N PHE A 178 5.71 10.31 -16.63
CA PHE A 178 4.94 9.17 -16.16
C PHE A 178 5.72 7.86 -16.39
N PRO A 179 5.83 6.96 -15.40
CA PRO A 179 6.54 5.71 -15.55
C PRO A 179 5.96 4.84 -16.68
N GLU A 180 6.84 4.35 -17.55
CA GLU A 180 6.46 3.45 -18.65
C GLU A 180 6.46 1.97 -18.24
N THR A 181 6.97 1.65 -17.05
CA THR A 181 7.15 0.29 -16.55
C THR A 181 6.47 0.11 -15.20
N ILE A 182 6.02 -1.12 -14.90
CA ILE A 182 5.45 -1.48 -13.59
C ILE A 182 6.46 -1.21 -12.48
N ARG A 183 7.73 -1.56 -12.72
CA ARG A 183 8.80 -1.26 -11.77
C ARG A 183 8.92 0.25 -11.49
N GLY A 184 8.94 1.07 -12.54
CA GLY A 184 9.00 2.52 -12.38
C GLY A 184 7.80 3.09 -11.62
N ALA A 185 6.60 2.57 -11.89
CA ALA A 185 5.39 2.98 -11.17
C ALA A 185 5.46 2.61 -9.69
N PHE A 186 5.97 1.42 -9.37
CA PHE A 186 6.14 0.99 -7.98
C PHE A 186 7.18 1.82 -7.23
N GLU A 187 8.30 2.16 -7.86
CA GLU A 187 9.31 3.05 -7.25
C GLU A 187 8.72 4.43 -6.94
N GLU A 188 7.94 5.00 -7.85
CA GLU A 188 7.28 6.29 -7.62
C GLU A 188 6.21 6.19 -6.51
N LEU A 189 5.38 5.14 -6.50
CA LEU A 189 4.40 4.91 -5.43
C LEU A 189 5.03 4.92 -4.05
N LYS A 190 6.16 4.23 -3.87
CA LYS A 190 6.86 4.20 -2.58
C LYS A 190 7.31 5.59 -2.13
N VAL A 191 7.64 6.50 -3.05
CA VAL A 191 7.99 7.89 -2.73
C VAL A 191 6.77 8.66 -2.23
N TRP A 192 5.64 8.56 -2.93
CA TRP A 192 4.39 9.20 -2.53
C TRP A 192 3.86 8.68 -1.20
N ASP A 193 3.88 7.37 -1.03
CA ASP A 193 3.43 6.70 0.18
C ASP A 193 4.31 7.06 1.38
N LYS A 194 5.64 7.05 1.19
CA LYS A 194 6.58 7.49 2.22
C LYS A 194 6.34 8.94 2.64
N LEU A 195 6.15 9.84 1.67
CA LEU A 195 5.89 11.25 1.95
C LEU A 195 4.56 11.42 2.70
N ASN A 196 3.53 10.65 2.34
CA ASN A 196 2.24 10.65 3.01
C ASN A 196 2.38 10.22 4.48
N ASP A 197 3.00 9.06 4.71
CA ASP A 197 3.22 8.50 6.05
C ASP A 197 4.05 9.46 6.92
N ASP A 198 5.10 10.06 6.35
CA ASP A 198 5.95 11.03 7.05
C ASP A 198 5.19 12.33 7.41
N ARG A 199 4.31 12.83 6.52
CA ARG A 199 3.46 14.01 6.79
C ARG A 199 2.37 13.70 7.81
N ALA A 200 1.79 12.51 7.76
CA ALA A 200 0.78 12.05 8.70
C ALA A 200 1.23 12.16 10.16
N HIS A 201 2.53 11.97 10.46
CA HIS A 201 3.07 12.13 11.80
C HIS A 201 2.90 13.53 12.42
N PHE A 202 2.61 14.57 11.62
CA PHE A 202 2.36 15.93 12.10
C PHE A 202 0.88 16.20 12.45
N TYR A 203 -0.04 15.28 12.16
CA TYR A 203 -1.47 15.43 12.44
C TYR A 203 -1.91 14.53 13.59
N GLY A 204 -2.89 14.99 14.37
CA GLY A 204 -3.33 14.33 15.61
C GLY A 204 -3.98 12.95 15.42
N HIS A 205 -4.49 12.64 14.22
CA HIS A 205 -5.04 11.33 13.87
C HIS A 205 -4.06 10.47 13.06
N HIS A 206 -2.85 10.96 12.79
CA HIS A 206 -1.89 10.31 11.90
C HIS A 206 -2.47 9.99 10.52
N GLU A 207 -3.29 10.91 10.02
CA GLU A 207 -3.86 10.86 8.68
C GLU A 207 -3.44 12.12 7.93
N TYR A 208 -3.02 11.93 6.69
CA TYR A 208 -2.73 13.00 5.76
C TYR A 208 -3.30 12.61 4.39
N TYR A 209 -3.97 13.55 3.74
CA TYR A 209 -4.53 13.36 2.41
C TYR A 209 -3.88 14.38 1.47
N TYR A 210 -3.47 13.90 0.31
CA TYR A 210 -3.00 14.79 -0.75
C TYR A 210 -4.16 15.57 -1.35
N GLU A 211 -3.86 16.71 -1.99
CA GLU A 211 -4.82 17.38 -2.85
C GLU A 211 -5.30 16.44 -3.98
N LEU A 212 -6.57 16.53 -4.37
CA LEU A 212 -7.21 15.61 -5.33
C LEU A 212 -6.39 15.33 -6.61
N PRO A 213 -5.71 16.31 -7.24
CA PRO A 213 -4.90 16.04 -8.43
C PRO A 213 -3.67 15.16 -8.17
N VAL A 214 -3.09 15.25 -6.97
CA VAL A 214 -1.96 14.40 -6.56
C VAL A 214 -2.48 13.01 -6.19
N GLU A 215 -3.64 12.89 -5.56
CA GLU A 215 -4.29 11.58 -5.35
C GLU A 215 -4.60 10.89 -6.69
N LEU A 216 -5.04 11.64 -7.71
CA LEU A 216 -5.21 11.12 -9.08
C LEU A 216 -3.90 10.56 -9.63
N ARG A 217 -2.78 11.26 -9.46
CA ARG A 217 -1.47 10.77 -9.91
C ARG A 217 -1.11 9.44 -9.24
N ILE A 218 -1.43 9.29 -7.96
CA ILE A 218 -1.18 8.09 -7.16
C ILE A 218 -2.10 6.94 -7.60
N GLU A 219 -3.40 7.19 -7.80
CA GLU A 219 -4.32 6.15 -8.31
C GLU A 219 -3.97 5.69 -9.72
N LEU A 220 -3.48 6.58 -10.60
CA LEU A 220 -2.97 6.20 -11.92
C LEU A 220 -1.75 5.27 -11.83
N LEU A 221 -0.89 5.43 -10.82
CA LEU A 221 0.20 4.50 -10.57
C LEU A 221 -0.30 3.16 -10.01
N ARG A 222 -1.26 3.19 -9.08
CA ARG A 222 -1.91 1.97 -8.56
C ARG A 222 -2.59 1.20 -9.69
N GLU A 223 -3.17 1.90 -10.66
CA GLU A 223 -3.76 1.31 -11.85
C GLU A 223 -2.73 0.60 -12.73
N VAL A 224 -1.55 1.20 -12.96
CA VAL A 224 -0.44 0.51 -13.64
C VAL A 224 -0.11 -0.82 -12.96
N MET A 225 -0.06 -0.84 -11.62
CA MET A 225 0.23 -2.07 -10.88
C MET A 225 -0.84 -3.16 -11.12
N ARG A 226 -2.12 -2.75 -11.19
CA ARG A 226 -3.27 -3.63 -11.38
C ARG A 226 -3.38 -4.16 -12.82
N THR A 227 -3.17 -3.32 -13.84
CA THR A 227 -3.61 -3.64 -15.22
C THR A 227 -2.50 -3.69 -16.27
N GLN A 228 -1.36 -3.01 -16.09
CA GLN A 228 -0.32 -2.98 -17.12
C GLN A 228 0.27 -4.39 -17.34
N PRO A 229 0.47 -4.87 -18.58
CA PRO A 229 1.16 -6.13 -18.82
C PRO A 229 2.63 -6.08 -18.38
N VAL A 230 3.14 -7.18 -17.83
CA VAL A 230 4.57 -7.33 -17.50
C VAL A 230 5.37 -7.40 -18.79
N THR A 231 6.44 -6.60 -18.90
CA THR A 231 7.33 -6.59 -20.08
C THR A 231 8.76 -7.03 -19.76
N SER A 232 9.08 -7.19 -18.47
CA SER A 232 10.41 -7.56 -18.00
C SER A 232 10.34 -8.39 -16.71
N TRP A 233 11.42 -9.10 -16.37
CA TRP A 233 11.54 -9.76 -15.07
C TRP A 233 11.43 -8.78 -13.89
N GLY A 234 11.93 -7.55 -14.07
CA GLY A 234 11.83 -6.49 -13.06
C GLY A 234 10.40 -6.03 -12.82
N ASP A 235 9.56 -5.99 -13.86
CA ASP A 235 8.13 -5.68 -13.72
C ASP A 235 7.39 -6.78 -12.95
N LEU A 236 7.73 -8.04 -13.22
CA LEU A 236 7.14 -9.17 -12.51
C LEU A 236 7.52 -9.12 -11.03
N GLU A 237 8.81 -8.91 -10.72
CA GLU A 237 9.29 -8.75 -9.34
C GLU A 237 8.62 -7.58 -8.63
N ALA A 238 8.48 -6.43 -9.29
CA ALA A 238 7.79 -5.27 -8.73
C ALA A 238 6.32 -5.59 -8.39
N ARG A 239 5.60 -6.32 -9.25
CA ARG A 239 4.22 -6.75 -8.97
C ARG A 239 4.14 -7.71 -7.78
N PHE A 240 5.09 -8.63 -7.64
CA PHE A 240 5.16 -9.51 -6.47
C PHE A 240 5.35 -8.74 -5.17
N HIS A 241 6.29 -7.79 -5.17
CA HIS A 241 6.58 -6.94 -4.02
C HIS A 241 5.46 -5.94 -3.72
N TYR A 242 4.70 -5.51 -4.72
CA TYR A 242 3.56 -4.62 -4.50
C TYR A 242 2.48 -5.26 -3.64
N LYS A 243 2.20 -6.56 -3.79
CA LYS A 243 1.23 -7.27 -2.92
C LYS A 243 1.66 -7.20 -1.45
N SER A 244 2.91 -7.58 -1.16
CA SER A 244 3.42 -7.56 0.22
C SER A 244 3.44 -6.13 0.76
N TYR A 245 3.87 -5.17 -0.06
CA TYR A 245 3.92 -3.76 0.31
C TYR A 245 2.54 -3.18 0.63
N ALA A 246 1.56 -3.39 -0.25
CA ALA A 246 0.18 -2.93 -0.05
C ALA A 246 -0.45 -3.54 1.21
N TRP A 247 -0.16 -4.82 1.51
CA TRP A 247 -0.61 -5.46 2.74
C TRP A 247 0.05 -4.83 3.98
N GLN A 248 1.36 -4.61 3.96
CA GLN A 248 2.10 -4.01 5.07
C GLN A 248 1.56 -2.62 5.43
N ARG A 249 1.18 -1.83 4.43
CA ARG A 249 0.63 -0.48 4.62
C ARG A 249 -0.76 -0.42 5.26
N GLN A 250 -1.49 -1.54 5.33
CA GLN A 250 -2.79 -1.57 6.01
C GLN A 250 -2.66 -1.53 7.54
N TRP A 251 -1.44 -1.73 8.05
CA TRP A 251 -1.19 -1.80 9.48
C TRP A 251 -0.57 -0.51 10.00
N ILE A 252 -1.16 0.02 11.09
CA ILE A 252 -0.64 1.20 11.81
C ILE A 252 0.78 0.94 12.32
N ASP A 253 1.01 -0.26 12.86
CA ASP A 253 2.32 -0.69 13.30
C ASP A 253 2.93 -1.64 12.26
N PRO A 254 4.23 -1.52 11.93
CA PRO A 254 4.88 -2.37 10.96
C PRO A 254 4.66 -3.85 11.27
N LYS A 255 4.24 -4.61 10.25
CA LYS A 255 4.11 -6.06 10.32
C LYS A 255 4.87 -6.71 9.18
N ASP A 256 5.47 -7.85 9.49
CA ASP A 256 6.05 -8.70 8.47
C ASP A 256 4.93 -9.33 7.64
N PHE A 257 5.15 -9.37 6.33
CA PHE A 257 4.25 -10.06 5.42
C PHE A 257 4.60 -11.55 5.46
N ASP A 258 3.73 -12.35 6.10
CA ASP A 258 3.86 -13.81 6.18
C ASP A 258 2.76 -14.48 5.36
N ASP A 259 3.13 -14.93 4.16
CA ASP A 259 2.29 -15.70 3.24
C ASP A 259 3.19 -16.78 2.61
N PRO A 260 3.21 -18.01 3.17
CA PRO A 260 4.09 -19.08 2.70
C PRO A 260 3.82 -19.47 1.25
N GLU A 261 2.56 -19.42 0.81
CA GLU A 261 2.18 -19.73 -0.57
C GLU A 261 2.71 -18.67 -1.54
N TRP A 262 2.56 -17.39 -1.18
CA TRP A 262 3.11 -16.29 -1.98
C TRP A 262 4.63 -16.31 -2.03
N SER A 263 5.28 -16.63 -0.91
CA SER A 263 6.74 -16.74 -0.83
C SER A 263 7.25 -17.87 -1.72
N ARG A 264 6.60 -19.05 -1.69
CA ARG A 264 6.92 -20.17 -2.58
C ARG A 264 6.75 -19.80 -4.06
N LEU A 265 5.65 -19.14 -4.40
CA LEU A 265 5.38 -18.71 -5.78
C LEU A 265 6.45 -17.72 -6.28
N PHE A 266 6.86 -16.78 -5.43
CA PHE A 266 7.93 -15.84 -5.77
C PHE A 266 9.28 -16.56 -5.98
N ASP A 267 9.61 -17.54 -5.13
CA ASP A 267 10.79 -18.38 -5.30
C ASP A 267 10.75 -19.20 -6.61
N ASP A 268 9.59 -19.76 -6.97
CA ASP A 268 9.41 -20.49 -8.22
C ASP A 268 9.70 -19.59 -9.44
N VAL A 269 9.23 -18.35 -9.42
CA VAL A 269 9.53 -17.37 -10.48
C VAL A 269 11.03 -17.07 -10.56
N ARG A 270 11.72 -16.94 -9.42
CA ARG A 270 13.18 -16.73 -9.40
C ARG A 270 13.94 -17.93 -9.97
N ILE A 271 13.49 -19.15 -9.67
CA ILE A 271 14.08 -20.38 -10.24
C ILE A 271 13.87 -20.42 -11.75
N LEU A 272 12.65 -20.18 -12.23
CA LEU A 272 12.32 -20.16 -13.65
C LEU A 272 13.12 -19.09 -14.40
N ARG A 273 13.28 -17.90 -13.81
CA ARG A 273 14.14 -16.84 -14.35
C ARG A 273 15.58 -17.30 -14.48
N ALA A 274 16.15 -17.90 -13.43
CA ALA A 274 17.53 -18.41 -13.46
C ALA A 274 17.71 -19.53 -14.51
N LEU A 275 16.68 -20.35 -14.73
CA LEU A 275 16.66 -21.37 -15.79
C LEU A 275 16.51 -20.78 -17.19
N ALA A 276 15.83 -19.64 -17.34
CA ALA A 276 15.69 -18.95 -18.63
C ALA A 276 16.95 -18.14 -19.00
N GLU A 277 17.59 -17.51 -18.02
CA GLU A 277 18.82 -16.72 -18.21
C GLU A 277 20.06 -17.60 -18.45
N LYS A 278 20.06 -18.82 -17.92
CA LYS A 278 21.01 -19.85 -18.35
C LYS A 278 20.45 -20.44 -19.64
N PRO A 279 21.09 -20.28 -20.82
CA PRO A 279 20.67 -21.06 -21.97
C PRO A 279 20.68 -22.52 -21.52
N PHE A 280 19.56 -23.22 -21.69
CA PHE A 280 19.51 -24.66 -21.61
C PHE A 280 20.48 -25.20 -22.67
N ARG A 281 21.76 -25.29 -22.29
CA ARG A 281 22.65 -26.27 -22.86
C ARG A 281 22.14 -27.55 -22.25
N GLU A 282 21.19 -28.16 -22.95
CA GLU A 282 21.20 -29.61 -23.01
C GLU A 282 22.69 -29.97 -23.16
N PRO A 283 23.28 -30.80 -22.27
CA PRO A 283 24.51 -31.42 -22.64
C PRO A 283 24.13 -32.23 -23.86
N VAL A 284 24.29 -31.64 -25.04
CA VAL A 284 24.45 -32.40 -26.25
C VAL A 284 25.69 -33.19 -25.90
N GLN A 285 25.47 -34.42 -25.45
CA GLN A 285 26.46 -35.47 -25.49
C GLN A 285 26.74 -35.70 -26.98
N ASN A 286 27.37 -34.72 -27.62
CA ASN A 286 28.29 -34.92 -28.72
C ASN A 286 29.59 -35.52 -28.13
N GLY A 287 29.45 -36.44 -27.16
CA GLY A 287 30.43 -37.47 -26.91
C GLY A 287 30.42 -38.34 -28.14
N ARG A 288 31.13 -37.90 -29.17
CA ARG A 288 31.49 -38.73 -30.31
C ARG A 288 32.30 -39.87 -29.72
N ARG A 289 31.62 -40.97 -29.37
CA ARG A 289 32.25 -42.10 -28.68
C ARG A 289 33.55 -42.42 -29.39
N THR A 290 34.65 -42.40 -28.65
CA THR A 290 35.95 -42.69 -29.23
C THR A 290 35.93 -44.13 -29.78
N ASN A 291 36.78 -44.43 -30.75
CA ASN A 291 36.87 -45.80 -31.27
C ASN A 291 37.24 -46.81 -30.17
N ALA A 292 37.93 -46.36 -29.11
CA ALA A 292 38.26 -47.17 -27.93
C ALA A 292 37.01 -47.48 -27.09
N GLU A 293 36.14 -46.50 -26.83
CA GLU A 293 34.88 -46.70 -26.10
C GLU A 293 33.92 -47.62 -26.86
N LYS A 294 33.80 -47.42 -28.18
CA LYS A 294 33.00 -48.30 -29.04
C LYS A 294 33.51 -49.74 -29.01
N ARG A 295 34.83 -49.93 -29.07
CA ARG A 295 35.47 -51.24 -28.93
C ARG A 295 35.18 -51.86 -27.57
N SER A 296 35.35 -51.11 -26.48
CA SER A 296 35.12 -51.60 -25.12
C SER A 296 33.68 -52.08 -24.92
N ALA A 297 32.71 -51.31 -25.43
CA ALA A 297 31.30 -51.66 -25.36
C ALA A 297 30.96 -52.92 -26.18
N VAL A 298 31.56 -53.09 -27.37
CA VAL A 298 31.39 -54.31 -28.17
C VAL A 298 31.97 -55.53 -27.45
N LEU A 299 33.19 -55.43 -26.90
CA LEU A 299 33.82 -56.54 -26.19
C LEU A 299 33.04 -56.94 -24.94
N SER A 300 32.60 -55.96 -24.14
CA SER A 300 31.75 -56.21 -22.98
C SER A 300 30.46 -56.94 -23.35
N MET A 301 29.79 -56.57 -24.46
CA MET A 301 28.59 -57.28 -24.90
C MET A 301 28.88 -58.73 -25.35
N LEU A 302 30.02 -58.97 -26.00
CA LEU A 302 30.45 -60.31 -26.38
C LEU A 302 30.83 -61.18 -25.17
N ASP A 303 31.34 -60.55 -24.11
CA ASP A 303 31.70 -61.22 -22.85
C ASP A 303 30.46 -61.56 -22.01
N THR A 304 29.52 -60.63 -21.88
CA THR A 304 28.33 -60.81 -21.02
C THR A 304 27.19 -61.55 -21.72
N ASN A 305 27.08 -61.46 -23.05
CA ASN A 305 25.97 -62.03 -23.83
C ASN A 305 26.47 -62.68 -25.14
N PRO A 306 27.31 -63.74 -25.05
CA PRO A 306 27.95 -64.34 -26.23
C PRO A 306 26.96 -64.88 -27.28
N GLU A 307 25.75 -65.27 -26.86
CA GLU A 307 24.66 -65.83 -27.67
C GLU A 307 23.95 -64.79 -28.56
N LEU A 308 24.11 -63.49 -28.28
CA LEU A 308 23.47 -62.46 -29.11
C LEU A 308 24.08 -62.40 -30.51
N SER A 309 23.22 -62.23 -31.51
CA SER A 309 23.65 -62.03 -32.90
C SER A 309 24.37 -60.68 -33.08
N ASP A 310 25.26 -60.59 -34.07
CA ASP A 310 26.02 -59.36 -34.35
C ASP A 310 25.12 -58.16 -34.70
N ARG A 311 23.95 -58.41 -35.28
CA ARG A 311 22.95 -57.38 -35.59
C ARG A 311 22.32 -56.79 -34.32
N GLU A 312 22.05 -57.63 -33.33
CA GLU A 312 21.47 -57.18 -32.07
C GLU A 312 22.48 -56.41 -31.21
N ILE A 313 23.74 -56.86 -31.18
CA ILE A 313 24.83 -56.12 -30.51
C ILE A 313 25.07 -54.77 -31.20
N CYS A 314 25.06 -54.74 -32.54
CA CYS A 314 25.14 -53.51 -33.34
C CYS A 314 24.07 -52.49 -32.91
N ARG A 315 22.80 -52.93 -32.81
CA ARG A 315 21.67 -52.08 -32.42
C ARG A 315 21.85 -51.48 -31.03
N ARG A 316 22.34 -52.27 -30.07
CA ARG A 316 22.52 -51.84 -28.67
C ARG A 316 23.73 -50.93 -28.46
N VAL A 317 24.81 -51.14 -29.21
CA VAL A 317 26.08 -50.40 -29.03
C VAL A 317 26.20 -49.19 -29.97
N GLY A 318 25.50 -49.19 -31.11
CA GLY A 318 25.55 -48.11 -32.10
C GLY A 318 26.79 -48.17 -33.00
N VAL A 319 27.16 -49.37 -33.46
CA VAL A 319 28.29 -49.62 -34.40
C VAL A 319 27.82 -50.51 -35.56
N SER A 320 28.58 -50.60 -36.66
CA SER A 320 28.19 -51.47 -37.78
C SER A 320 28.23 -52.97 -37.40
N PRO A 321 27.36 -53.83 -37.96
CA PRO A 321 27.42 -55.29 -37.73
C PRO A 321 28.78 -55.89 -38.12
N GLN A 322 29.42 -55.35 -39.16
CA GLN A 322 30.75 -55.79 -39.60
C GLN A 322 31.82 -55.51 -38.55
N THR A 323 31.71 -54.38 -37.83
CA THR A 323 32.60 -54.06 -36.70
C THR A 323 32.47 -55.10 -35.59
N VAL A 324 31.24 -55.49 -35.23
CA VAL A 324 31.00 -56.52 -34.20
C VAL A 324 31.57 -57.87 -34.63
N GLY A 325 31.29 -58.32 -35.86
CA GLY A 325 31.78 -59.61 -36.37
C GLY A 325 33.30 -59.69 -36.42
N ASN A 326 33.98 -58.59 -36.79
CA ASN A 326 35.45 -58.51 -36.77
C ASN A 326 36.02 -58.66 -35.35
N TRP A 327 35.39 -58.04 -34.34
CA TRP A 327 35.81 -58.18 -32.95
C TRP A 327 35.51 -59.56 -32.37
N ARG A 328 34.37 -60.16 -32.73
CA ARG A 328 34.01 -61.53 -32.33
C ARG A 328 35.02 -62.55 -32.85
N ARG A 329 35.39 -62.46 -34.14
CA ARG A 329 36.42 -63.34 -34.73
C ARG A 329 37.76 -63.19 -34.02
N ARG A 330 38.25 -61.96 -33.88
CA ARG A 330 39.52 -61.67 -33.17
C ARG A 330 39.53 -62.12 -31.71
N ARG A 331 38.38 -62.06 -31.02
CA ARG A 331 38.23 -62.56 -29.64
C ARG A 331 38.32 -64.09 -29.62
N ASN A 332 37.60 -64.77 -30.49
CA ASN A 332 37.61 -66.23 -30.56
C ASN A 332 39.00 -66.77 -30.98
N ASP A 333 39.67 -66.11 -31.93
CA ASP A 333 41.03 -66.45 -32.35
C ASP A 333 42.02 -66.31 -31.19
N ARG A 334 41.86 -65.29 -30.32
CA ARG A 334 42.68 -65.10 -29.11
C ARG A 334 42.37 -66.11 -28.00
N LEU A 335 41.13 -66.58 -27.90
CA LEU A 335 40.73 -67.62 -26.94
C LEU A 335 41.11 -69.03 -27.41
N SER A 336 41.47 -69.19 -28.68
CA SER A 336 41.84 -70.47 -29.31
C SER A 336 43.34 -70.64 -29.54
N GLN A 337 44.18 -69.69 -29.08
CA GLN A 337 45.63 -69.86 -28.99
C GLN A 337 45.98 -70.41 -27.59
N PRO A 338 46.79 -71.48 -27.49
CA PRO A 338 47.13 -72.12 -26.21
C PRO A 338 47.92 -71.23 -25.26
#